data_AF-A0A5C3L4M5-F1
#
_entry.id   AF-A0A5C3L4M5-F1
#
_cell.length_a   1.000
_cell.length_b   1.000
_cell.length_c   1.000
_cell.angle_alpha   90.00
_cell.angle_beta   90.00
_cell.angle_gamma   90.00
#
_symmetry.space_group_name_H-M   'P 1'
#
loop_
_entity.id
_entity.type
_entity.pdbx_description
1 polymer ?
#
loop_
_entity_poly.entity_id
_entity_poly.type
_entity_poly.pdbx_seq_one_letter_code
_entity_poly.pdbx_strand_id
1 'polypeptide(L)'
;MTILTQASPVEAVPALPRPPTKQELIEHYPANFTWHQLKLFTNSGDLGLLKRHIELQKRYNTWSAGVVEKYGSVPNYLITHRLQWGKPDTLSLFKSEIIDEPPANTEDLPPTPYFSVETPPQYISIIQNDWPYSIPPDVEHTVIWTKVPIYHPDLVHESIKDRIEQDGLWGFTGLESPPPSPSELPSHIDSLAEWGITLDKMIVSPKGTAEVQALVETAGREVSNFVRNRWKEDVWETAWFVNPPRLQSIPSLAHIHVFARKRGSHIN
;
A
#
# COMPACT_ATOMS: atom_id res chain seq x y z
N MET A 1 -15.45 -7.88 61.66
CA MET A 1 -16.28 -7.36 60.56
C MET A 1 -15.34 -7.00 59.42
N THR A 2 -15.17 -7.90 58.46
CA THR A 2 -14.28 -7.71 57.31
C THR A 2 -15.12 -7.17 56.17
N ILE A 3 -14.86 -5.92 55.77
CA ILE A 3 -15.52 -5.30 54.62
C ILE A 3 -14.86 -5.86 53.37
N LEU A 4 -15.56 -6.78 52.70
CA LEU A 4 -15.21 -7.22 51.34
C LEU A 4 -15.57 -6.10 50.37
N THR A 5 -14.56 -5.36 49.89
CA THR A 5 -14.70 -4.48 48.73
C THR A 5 -14.94 -5.35 47.50
N GLN A 6 -16.18 -5.36 47.00
CA GLN A 6 -16.52 -5.91 45.69
C GLN A 6 -15.79 -5.09 44.63
N ALA A 7 -14.88 -5.73 43.89
CA ALA A 7 -14.32 -5.16 42.67
C ALA A 7 -15.45 -5.00 41.66
N SER A 8 -15.64 -3.79 41.15
CA SER A 8 -16.54 -3.50 40.04
C SER A 8 -16.18 -4.38 38.83
N PRO A 9 -17.16 -4.84 38.03
CA PRO A 9 -16.86 -5.55 36.80
C PRO A 9 -16.04 -4.64 35.90
N VAL A 10 -14.88 -5.11 35.45
CA VAL A 10 -14.15 -4.46 34.36
C VAL A 10 -15.07 -4.49 33.15
N GLU A 11 -15.64 -3.35 32.76
CA GLU A 11 -16.41 -3.25 31.52
C GLU A 11 -15.55 -3.79 30.39
N ALA A 12 -16.04 -4.84 29.72
CA ALA A 12 -15.34 -5.43 28.60
C ALA A 12 -15.21 -4.36 27.52
N VAL A 13 -13.98 -3.90 27.26
CA VAL A 13 -13.68 -2.98 26.16
C VAL A 13 -14.32 -3.56 24.90
N PRO A 14 -15.17 -2.80 24.18
CA PRO A 14 -15.80 -3.28 22.96
C PRO A 14 -14.74 -3.86 22.02
N ALA A 15 -15.00 -5.05 21.48
CA ALA A 15 -14.06 -5.66 20.55
C ALA A 15 -13.82 -4.71 19.35
N LEU A 16 -12.56 -4.42 19.06
CA LEU A 16 -12.18 -3.57 17.93
C LEU A 16 -12.78 -4.15 16.62
N PRO A 17 -13.28 -3.31 15.70
CA PRO A 17 -13.80 -3.82 14.44
C PRO A 17 -12.67 -4.51 13.67
N ARG A 18 -12.88 -5.77 13.30
CA ARG A 18 -11.92 -6.53 12.51
C ARG A 18 -11.80 -6.01 11.07
N PRO A 19 -10.69 -6.28 10.37
CA PRO A 19 -10.60 -6.17 8.92
C PRO A 19 -11.80 -6.83 8.21
N PRO A 20 -12.27 -6.30 7.06
CA PRO A 20 -13.35 -6.92 6.29
C PRO A 20 -12.90 -8.26 5.69
N THR A 21 -13.83 -9.20 5.52
CA THR A 21 -13.63 -10.39 4.69
C THR A 21 -13.78 -10.03 3.21
N LYS A 22 -13.36 -10.93 2.31
CA LYS A 22 -13.62 -10.80 0.87
C LYS A 22 -15.12 -10.68 0.56
N GLN A 23 -15.97 -11.40 1.30
CA GLN A 23 -17.43 -11.32 1.13
C GLN A 23 -17.96 -9.94 1.53
N GLU A 24 -17.53 -9.40 2.68
CA GLU A 24 -17.94 -8.06 3.12
C GLU A 24 -17.49 -6.97 2.13
N LEU A 25 -16.31 -7.11 1.53
CA LEU A 25 -15.86 -6.20 0.47
C LEU A 25 -16.82 -6.21 -0.72
N ILE A 26 -17.24 -7.39 -1.17
CA ILE A 26 -18.16 -7.52 -2.32
C ILE A 26 -19.56 -6.98 -1.99
N GLU A 27 -20.08 -7.28 -0.80
CA GLU A 27 -21.48 -6.98 -0.44
C GLU A 27 -21.70 -5.56 0.08
N HIS A 28 -20.72 -4.99 0.78
CA HIS A 28 -20.90 -3.73 1.52
C HIS A 28 -19.97 -2.61 1.09
N TYR A 29 -18.88 -2.94 0.41
CA TYR A 29 -17.84 -1.99 0.01
C TYR A 29 -17.44 -2.19 -1.46
N PRO A 30 -18.42 -2.17 -2.40
CA PRO A 30 -18.15 -2.50 -3.79
C PRO A 30 -17.06 -1.61 -4.38
N ALA A 31 -16.28 -2.18 -5.30
CA ALA A 31 -15.18 -1.48 -5.94
C ALA A 31 -15.68 -0.23 -6.68
N ASN A 32 -15.15 0.94 -6.31
CA ASN A 32 -15.43 2.20 -6.98
C ASN A 32 -14.55 2.41 -8.22
N PHE A 33 -13.41 1.72 -8.30
CA PHE A 33 -12.45 1.89 -9.38
C PHE A 33 -12.28 0.61 -10.18
N THR A 34 -12.21 0.76 -11.49
CA THR A 34 -11.77 -0.27 -12.44
C THR A 34 -10.25 -0.39 -12.46
N TRP A 35 -9.71 -1.48 -13.02
CA TRP A 35 -8.27 -1.60 -13.24
C TRP A 35 -7.68 -0.47 -14.11
N HIS A 36 -8.44 -0.01 -15.12
CA HIS A 36 -8.05 1.14 -15.95
C HIS A 36 -7.90 2.40 -15.10
N GLN A 37 -8.89 2.69 -14.25
CA GLN A 37 -8.86 3.85 -13.35
C GLN A 37 -7.73 3.76 -12.32
N LEU A 38 -7.45 2.59 -11.75
CA LEU A 38 -6.32 2.43 -10.83
C LEU A 38 -4.99 2.75 -11.51
N LYS A 39 -4.78 2.28 -12.74
CA LYS A 39 -3.59 2.62 -13.53
C LYS A 39 -3.54 4.11 -13.86
N LEU A 40 -4.66 4.68 -14.31
CA LEU A 40 -4.79 6.12 -14.62
C LEU A 40 -4.48 7.00 -13.40
N PHE A 41 -5.08 6.72 -12.24
CA PHE A 41 -4.89 7.50 -11.03
C PHE A 41 -3.46 7.40 -10.50
N THR A 42 -2.87 6.20 -10.54
CA THR A 42 -1.45 6.02 -10.22
C THR A 42 -0.57 6.84 -11.17
N ASN A 43 -0.88 6.84 -12.48
CA ASN A 43 -0.10 7.57 -13.48
C ASN A 43 -0.36 9.09 -13.51
N SER A 44 -1.40 9.57 -12.84
CA SER A 44 -1.85 10.97 -12.90
C SER A 44 -0.94 11.96 -12.17
N GLY A 45 -0.05 11.46 -11.29
CA GLY A 45 0.84 12.27 -10.47
C GLY A 45 0.26 12.72 -9.12
N ASP A 46 -0.97 12.32 -8.77
CA ASP A 46 -1.52 12.48 -7.42
C ASP A 46 -1.99 11.14 -6.85
N LEU A 47 -1.14 10.50 -6.06
CA LEU A 47 -1.49 9.25 -5.36
C LEU A 47 -2.66 9.42 -4.37
N GLY A 48 -3.04 10.67 -4.07
CA GLY A 48 -4.21 11.00 -3.25
C GLY A 48 -5.54 10.65 -3.91
N LEU A 49 -5.55 10.37 -5.21
CA LEU A 49 -6.73 9.90 -5.94
C LEU A 49 -7.07 8.44 -5.60
N LEU A 50 -6.11 7.66 -5.12
CA LEU A 50 -6.33 6.28 -4.72
C LEU A 50 -7.03 6.24 -3.37
N LYS A 51 -8.33 5.92 -3.38
CA LYS A 51 -9.19 5.95 -2.19
C LYS A 51 -9.70 4.59 -1.76
N ARG A 52 -10.03 4.51 -0.48
CA ARG A 52 -10.84 3.46 0.12
C ARG A 52 -12.31 3.84 0.06
N HIS A 53 -13.19 2.84 -0.08
CA HIS A 53 -14.64 3.03 0.04
C HIS A 53 -14.99 3.79 1.32
N ILE A 54 -15.89 4.78 1.25
CA ILE A 54 -16.15 5.72 2.36
C ILE A 54 -16.61 5.02 3.63
N GLU A 55 -17.50 4.04 3.52
CA GLU A 55 -17.95 3.29 4.71
C GLU A 55 -16.85 2.39 5.28
N LEU A 56 -15.97 1.84 4.43
CA LEU A 56 -14.83 1.06 4.90
C LEU A 56 -13.78 1.98 5.57
N GLN A 57 -13.64 3.22 5.09
CA GLN A 57 -12.81 4.25 5.73
C GLN A 57 -13.32 4.57 7.13
N LYS A 58 -14.65 4.68 7.34
CA LYS A 58 -15.21 4.88 8.68
C LYS A 58 -14.88 3.71 9.61
N ARG A 59 -15.04 2.47 9.14
CA ARG A 59 -14.68 1.26 9.89
C ARG A 59 -13.18 1.22 10.23
N TYR A 60 -12.32 1.56 9.27
CA TYR A 60 -10.87 1.70 9.49
C TYR A 60 -10.54 2.76 10.53
N ASN A 61 -11.20 3.92 10.51
CA ASN A 61 -10.98 4.98 11.48
C ASN A 61 -11.31 4.51 12.90
N THR A 62 -12.44 3.81 13.08
CA THR A 62 -12.81 3.22 14.38
C THR A 62 -11.80 2.17 14.83
N TRP A 63 -11.35 1.29 13.93
CA TRP A 63 -10.30 0.32 14.23
C TRP A 63 -8.99 1.00 14.65
N SER A 64 -8.55 2.00 13.88
CA SER A 64 -7.30 2.73 14.09
C SER A 64 -7.30 3.44 15.45
N ALA A 65 -8.39 4.11 15.79
CA ALA A 65 -8.54 4.77 17.09
C ALA A 65 -8.39 3.79 18.26
N GLY A 66 -9.06 2.64 18.20
CA GLY A 66 -8.94 1.65 19.26
C GLY A 66 -7.61 0.87 19.26
N VAL A 67 -6.93 0.75 18.11
CA VAL A 67 -5.54 0.26 18.05
C VAL A 67 -4.60 1.25 18.75
N VAL A 68 -4.76 2.55 18.53
CA VAL A 68 -3.98 3.58 19.23
C VAL A 68 -4.24 3.53 20.73
N GLU A 69 -5.50 3.40 21.16
CA GLU A 69 -5.84 3.28 22.58
C GLU A 69 -5.21 2.05 23.24
N LYS A 70 -5.27 0.89 22.57
CA LYS A 70 -4.79 -0.38 23.13
C LYS A 70 -3.27 -0.57 23.05
N TYR A 71 -2.66 -0.15 21.95
CA TYR A 71 -1.25 -0.42 21.65
C TYR A 71 -0.38 0.85 21.64
N GLY A 72 -0.95 2.01 21.99
CA GLY A 72 -0.26 3.31 21.99
C GLY A 72 -0.09 3.93 20.60
N SER A 73 0.10 3.13 19.55
CA SER A 73 0.15 3.60 18.16
C SER A 73 -0.09 2.46 17.15
N VAL A 74 -0.52 2.81 15.93
CA VAL A 74 -0.63 1.84 14.82
C VAL A 74 0.73 1.23 14.45
N PRO A 75 1.84 2.00 14.32
CA PRO A 75 3.17 1.41 14.11
C PRO A 75 3.55 0.39 15.18
N ASN A 76 3.27 0.66 16.46
CA ASN A 76 3.60 -0.27 17.54
C ASN A 76 2.81 -1.58 17.39
N TYR A 77 1.50 -1.50 17.13
CA TYR A 77 0.68 -2.67 16.82
C TYR A 77 1.24 -3.46 15.63
N LEU A 78 1.63 -2.78 14.55
CA LEU A 78 2.17 -3.45 13.37
C LEU A 78 3.44 -4.23 13.69
N ILE A 79 4.43 -3.59 14.31
CA ILE A 79 5.72 -4.21 14.63
C ILE A 79 5.57 -5.39 15.58
N THR A 80 4.70 -5.26 16.58
CA THR A 80 4.61 -6.23 17.69
C THR A 80 3.62 -7.36 17.45
N HIS A 81 2.62 -7.16 16.58
CA HIS A 81 1.53 -8.14 16.42
C HIS A 81 1.21 -8.53 14.98
N ARG A 82 1.40 -7.63 13.98
CA ARG A 82 0.90 -7.87 12.62
C ARG A 82 1.98 -8.28 11.63
N LEU A 83 3.15 -7.64 11.68
CA LEU A 83 4.22 -7.85 10.70
C LEU A 83 5.05 -9.08 11.08
N GLN A 84 5.03 -10.06 10.19
CA GLN A 84 5.76 -11.32 10.34
C GLN A 84 7.06 -11.24 9.53
N TRP A 85 8.02 -10.44 10.01
CA TRP A 85 9.29 -10.18 9.31
C TRP A 85 9.99 -11.48 8.88
N GLY A 86 10.32 -11.59 7.59
CA GLY A 86 10.96 -12.76 6.98
C GLY A 86 10.10 -14.02 6.91
N LYS A 87 8.80 -13.93 7.20
CA LYS A 87 7.87 -15.07 7.19
C LYS A 87 6.65 -14.77 6.30
N PRO A 88 6.00 -15.81 5.75
CA PRO A 88 4.74 -15.65 5.03
C PRO A 88 3.66 -14.98 5.88
N ASP A 89 2.76 -14.21 5.25
CA ASP A 89 1.60 -13.62 5.92
C ASP A 89 0.55 -14.69 6.23
N THR A 90 0.45 -15.06 7.50
CA THR A 90 -0.54 -16.02 8.00
C THR A 90 -1.73 -15.33 8.66
N LEU A 91 -1.69 -14.02 8.84
CA LEU A 91 -2.68 -13.28 9.63
C LEU A 91 -3.74 -12.57 8.78
N SER A 92 -3.44 -12.22 7.52
CA SER A 92 -4.43 -11.59 6.65
C SER A 92 -5.62 -12.52 6.37
N LEU A 93 -6.80 -11.90 6.34
CA LEU A 93 -8.05 -12.50 5.86
C LEU A 93 -8.07 -12.62 4.32
N PHE A 94 -7.17 -11.92 3.63
CA PHE A 94 -6.97 -12.05 2.20
C PHE A 94 -5.78 -12.97 1.93
N LYS A 95 -5.87 -13.75 0.86
CA LYS A 95 -4.78 -14.62 0.41
C LYS A 95 -4.28 -14.11 -0.93
N SER A 96 -2.97 -14.02 -1.06
CA SER A 96 -2.33 -13.84 -2.37
C SER A 96 -2.35 -15.17 -3.11
N GLU A 97 -2.46 -15.12 -4.44
CA GLU A 97 -2.19 -16.28 -5.29
C GLU A 97 -0.70 -16.63 -5.34
N ILE A 98 0.19 -15.68 -5.01
CA ILE A 98 1.62 -15.96 -4.84
C ILE A 98 1.82 -16.56 -3.45
N ILE A 99 2.26 -17.82 -3.42
CA ILE A 99 2.59 -18.52 -2.18
C ILE A 99 4.05 -18.20 -1.83
N ASP A 100 4.24 -17.58 -0.67
CA ASP A 100 5.57 -17.34 -0.11
C ASP A 100 6.10 -18.61 0.55
N GLU A 101 7.24 -19.11 0.05
CA GLU A 101 7.98 -20.14 0.75
C GLU A 101 8.82 -19.51 1.87
N PRO A 102 8.87 -20.13 3.07
CA PRO A 102 9.77 -19.67 4.11
C PRO A 102 11.22 -19.74 3.60
N PRO A 103 12.04 -18.71 3.86
CA PRO A 103 13.43 -18.70 3.39
C PRO A 103 14.19 -19.91 3.95
N ALA A 104 14.89 -20.64 3.06
CA ALA A 104 15.59 -21.88 3.40
C ALA A 104 16.75 -21.67 4.39
N ASN A 105 17.30 -20.46 4.48
CA ASN A 105 18.30 -20.05 5.46
C ASN A 105 18.00 -18.62 5.93
N THR A 106 17.97 -18.43 7.25
CA THR A 106 17.84 -17.12 7.93
C THR A 106 19.13 -16.82 8.68
N GLU A 107 20.28 -16.93 8.00
CA GLU A 107 21.48 -16.30 8.55
C GLU A 107 21.18 -14.81 8.77
N ASP A 108 21.65 -14.26 9.89
CA ASP A 108 21.50 -12.84 10.22
C ASP A 108 22.38 -12.01 9.27
N LEU A 109 21.96 -11.92 8.01
CA LEU A 109 22.56 -11.08 7.00
C LEU A 109 22.43 -9.61 7.42
N PRO A 110 23.47 -8.79 7.21
CA PRO A 110 23.39 -7.36 7.47
C PRO A 110 22.33 -6.70 6.57
N PRO A 111 21.75 -5.56 7.01
CA PRO A 111 20.82 -4.83 6.17
C PRO A 111 21.54 -4.28 4.92
N THR A 112 20.83 -4.22 3.80
CA THR A 112 21.25 -3.41 2.66
C THR A 112 21.10 -1.91 3.01
N PRO A 113 21.87 -1.00 2.38
CA PRO A 113 21.75 0.44 2.65
C PRO A 113 20.33 0.99 2.37
N TYR A 114 19.65 0.39 1.40
CA TYR A 114 18.29 0.71 0.98
C TYR A 114 17.55 -0.53 0.49
N PHE A 115 16.24 -0.40 0.27
CA PHE A 115 15.38 -1.46 -0.23
C PHE A 115 15.76 -1.87 -1.66
N SER A 116 15.97 -3.16 -1.89
CA SER A 116 16.26 -3.76 -3.20
C SER A 116 15.85 -5.23 -3.23
N VAL A 117 16.05 -5.89 -4.38
CA VAL A 117 15.88 -7.35 -4.54
C VAL A 117 16.79 -8.17 -3.62
N GLU A 118 17.89 -7.58 -3.16
CA GLU A 118 18.89 -8.21 -2.29
C GLU A 118 18.60 -7.97 -0.80
N THR A 119 17.62 -7.14 -0.46
CA THR A 119 17.26 -6.87 0.93
C THR A 119 16.90 -8.20 1.62
N PRO A 120 17.57 -8.56 2.73
CA PRO A 120 17.36 -9.85 3.34
C PRO A 120 15.92 -10.01 3.87
N PRO A 121 15.30 -11.20 3.77
CA PRO A 121 13.89 -11.40 4.12
C PRO A 121 13.51 -10.93 5.52
N GLN A 122 14.40 -11.03 6.52
CA GLN A 122 14.15 -10.60 7.91
C GLN A 122 13.95 -9.06 8.07
N TYR A 123 14.24 -8.29 7.03
CA TYR A 123 13.97 -6.85 6.95
C TYR A 123 12.69 -6.53 6.17
N ILE A 124 12.01 -7.53 5.60
CA ILE A 124 10.81 -7.36 4.79
C ILE A 124 9.62 -8.14 5.40
N SER A 125 8.44 -7.55 5.33
CA SER A 125 7.17 -8.26 5.58
C SER A 125 6.19 -7.91 4.46
N ILE A 126 5.81 -8.91 3.67
CA ILE A 126 4.86 -8.77 2.56
C ILE A 126 3.51 -9.26 3.06
N ILE A 127 2.50 -8.39 3.06
CA ILE A 127 1.15 -8.72 3.53
C ILE A 127 0.10 -8.28 2.53
N GLN A 128 -1.06 -8.94 2.53
CA GLN A 128 -2.23 -8.35 1.89
C GLN A 128 -2.75 -7.21 2.78
N ASN A 129 -3.12 -6.08 2.18
CA ASN A 129 -3.61 -4.93 2.91
C ASN A 129 -4.91 -5.27 3.62
N ASP A 130 -4.88 -5.33 4.96
CA ASP A 130 -6.06 -5.62 5.78
C ASP A 130 -7.19 -4.59 5.58
N TRP A 131 -6.84 -3.39 5.13
CA TRP A 131 -7.78 -2.30 4.89
C TRP A 131 -7.60 -1.77 3.47
N PRO A 132 -7.98 -2.55 2.44
CA PRO A 132 -7.64 -2.24 1.06
C PRO A 132 -8.31 -0.94 0.60
N TYR A 133 -7.83 -0.46 -0.54
CA TYR A 133 -8.46 0.61 -1.28
C TYR A 133 -9.65 0.06 -2.05
N SER A 134 -10.42 0.93 -2.70
CA SER A 134 -11.60 0.54 -3.47
C SER A 134 -11.17 -0.05 -4.83
N ILE A 135 -10.71 -1.30 -4.79
CA ILE A 135 -10.14 -2.01 -5.95
C ILE A 135 -11.05 -3.14 -6.44
N PRO A 136 -10.99 -3.52 -7.73
CA PRO A 136 -11.75 -4.64 -8.27
C PRO A 136 -11.47 -5.98 -7.54
N PRO A 137 -12.44 -6.91 -7.47
CA PRO A 137 -12.27 -8.20 -6.78
C PRO A 137 -11.18 -9.14 -7.35
N ASP A 138 -10.76 -8.90 -8.59
CA ASP A 138 -9.69 -9.61 -9.30
C ASP A 138 -8.32 -8.92 -9.20
N VAL A 139 -8.21 -7.87 -8.37
CA VAL A 139 -6.96 -7.17 -8.05
C VAL A 139 -6.59 -7.46 -6.60
N GLU A 140 -5.32 -7.76 -6.35
CA GLU A 140 -4.74 -7.84 -5.01
C GLU A 140 -4.18 -6.48 -4.60
N HIS A 141 -4.37 -6.08 -3.33
CA HIS A 141 -3.68 -4.93 -2.74
C HIS A 141 -2.65 -5.44 -1.74
N THR A 142 -1.41 -5.57 -2.20
CA THR A 142 -0.29 -6.00 -1.37
C THR A 142 0.44 -4.79 -0.77
N VAL A 143 0.91 -4.91 0.46
CA VAL A 143 1.81 -3.95 1.09
C VAL A 143 3.13 -4.64 1.44
N ILE A 144 4.23 -4.09 0.95
CA ILE A 144 5.58 -4.53 1.27
C ILE A 144 6.11 -3.57 2.34
N TRP A 145 6.22 -4.05 3.57
CA TRP A 145 6.86 -3.34 4.66
C TRP A 145 8.35 -3.63 4.67
N THR A 146 9.16 -2.60 4.93
CA THR A 146 10.61 -2.74 4.99
C THR A 146 11.20 -1.98 6.18
N LYS A 147 12.23 -2.56 6.80
CA LYS A 147 13.05 -1.92 7.84
C LYS A 147 14.18 -1.06 7.26
N VAL A 148 14.56 -1.29 6.00
CA VAL A 148 15.56 -0.48 5.28
C VAL A 148 14.86 0.63 4.49
N PRO A 149 15.49 1.80 4.30
CA PRO A 149 14.85 2.93 3.65
C PRO A 149 14.56 2.66 2.17
N ILE A 150 13.46 3.19 1.67
CA ILE A 150 13.15 3.19 0.23
C ILE A 150 13.82 4.39 -0.45
N TYR A 151 13.87 5.54 0.23
CA TYR A 151 14.57 6.73 -0.22
C TYR A 151 15.97 6.78 0.39
N HIS A 152 17.00 6.86 -0.44
CA HIS A 152 18.40 6.92 -0.02
C HIS A 152 19.16 7.91 -0.93
N PRO A 153 20.19 8.64 -0.43
CA PRO A 153 20.95 9.59 -1.25
C PRO A 153 21.57 9.00 -2.54
N ASP A 154 21.88 7.70 -2.53
CA ASP A 154 22.39 7.00 -3.72
C ASP A 154 21.30 6.71 -4.78
N LEU A 155 20.02 6.82 -4.41
CA LEU A 155 18.88 6.60 -5.30
C LEU A 155 18.17 7.92 -5.66
N VAL A 156 18.04 8.82 -4.69
CA VAL A 156 17.32 10.09 -4.83
C VAL A 156 18.32 11.23 -4.91
N HIS A 157 18.53 11.72 -6.13
CA HIS A 157 19.38 12.89 -6.34
C HIS A 157 18.76 14.14 -5.69
N GLU A 158 19.58 14.99 -5.05
CA GLU A 158 19.10 16.14 -4.28
C GLU A 158 18.20 17.08 -5.11
N SER A 159 18.47 17.22 -6.41
CA SER A 159 17.68 18.08 -7.32
C SER A 159 16.23 17.63 -7.54
N ILE A 160 15.87 16.41 -7.15
CA ILE A 160 14.50 15.88 -7.27
C ILE A 160 13.86 15.57 -5.91
N LYS A 161 14.53 15.88 -4.81
CA LYS A 161 14.06 15.53 -3.46
C LYS A 161 12.67 16.11 -3.17
N ASP A 162 12.47 17.40 -3.41
CA ASP A 162 11.17 18.06 -3.22
C ASP A 162 10.06 17.42 -4.06
N ARG A 163 10.41 16.98 -5.28
CA ARG A 163 9.48 16.28 -6.18
C ARG A 163 9.06 14.93 -5.60
N ILE A 164 10.00 14.16 -5.06
CA ILE A 164 9.71 12.87 -4.41
C ILE A 164 8.92 13.07 -3.11
N GLU A 165 9.23 14.11 -2.33
CA GLU A 165 8.49 14.44 -1.11
C GLU A 165 7.04 14.87 -1.40
N GLN A 166 6.79 15.56 -2.52
CA GLN A 166 5.44 15.98 -2.88
C GLN A 166 4.59 14.85 -3.47
N ASP A 167 5.16 14.13 -4.43
CA ASP A 167 4.40 13.22 -5.30
C ASP A 167 4.56 11.75 -4.89
N GLY A 168 5.64 11.39 -4.19
CA GLY A 168 6.02 10.01 -3.92
C GLY A 168 6.72 9.36 -5.11
N LEU A 169 6.64 8.03 -5.20
CA LEU A 169 7.11 7.24 -6.35
C LEU A 169 6.02 6.31 -6.81
N TRP A 170 5.98 6.00 -8.11
CA TRP A 170 5.12 4.97 -8.65
C TRP A 170 5.71 4.39 -9.93
N GLY A 171 5.16 3.26 -10.35
CA GLY A 171 5.48 2.65 -11.63
C GLY A 171 4.63 1.43 -11.90
N PHE A 172 4.95 0.76 -13.00
CA PHE A 172 4.18 -0.36 -13.52
C PHE A 172 5.11 -1.48 -13.97
N THR A 173 4.65 -2.72 -13.88
CA THR A 173 5.32 -3.88 -14.48
C THR A 173 4.30 -4.76 -15.20
N GLY A 174 4.73 -5.45 -16.25
CA GLY A 174 3.90 -6.39 -16.99
C GLY A 174 2.77 -5.75 -17.79
N LEU A 175 2.79 -4.45 -18.09
CA LEU A 175 1.77 -3.86 -18.95
C LEU A 175 1.95 -4.30 -20.41
N GLU A 176 0.85 -4.61 -21.10
CA GLU A 176 0.87 -4.88 -22.56
C GLU A 176 0.95 -3.60 -23.40
N SER A 177 0.54 -2.48 -22.82
CA SER A 177 0.53 -1.15 -23.42
C SER A 177 0.98 -0.13 -22.38
N PRO A 178 1.42 1.08 -22.81
CA PRO A 178 1.71 2.15 -21.87
C PRO A 178 0.53 2.41 -20.91
N PRO A 179 0.79 2.83 -19.66
CA PRO A 179 -0.28 3.15 -18.71
C PRO A 179 -1.19 4.26 -19.28
N PRO A 180 -2.47 4.30 -18.89
CA PRO A 180 -3.41 5.32 -19.35
C PRO A 180 -2.85 6.73 -19.14
N SER A 181 -3.04 7.59 -20.14
CA SER A 181 -2.45 8.93 -20.12
C SER A 181 -3.18 9.81 -19.08
N PRO A 182 -2.46 10.64 -18.30
CA PRO A 182 -3.10 11.62 -17.42
C PRO A 182 -4.09 12.56 -18.15
N SER A 183 -3.98 12.70 -19.47
CA SER A 183 -4.94 13.44 -20.29
C SER A 183 -6.35 12.83 -20.31
N GLU A 184 -6.50 11.55 -19.96
CA GLU A 184 -7.80 10.87 -19.83
C GLU A 184 -8.50 11.21 -18.52
N LEU A 185 -7.79 11.79 -17.54
CA LEU A 185 -8.34 12.03 -16.21
C LEU A 185 -9.66 12.83 -16.18
N PRO A 186 -9.88 13.85 -17.03
CA PRO A 186 -11.16 14.57 -17.08
C PRO A 186 -12.37 13.68 -17.34
N SER A 187 -12.23 12.59 -18.11
CA SER A 187 -13.36 11.66 -18.36
C SER A 187 -13.57 10.63 -17.26
N HIS A 188 -12.71 10.59 -16.24
CA HIS A 188 -12.76 9.62 -15.14
C HIS A 188 -12.89 10.26 -13.76
N ILE A 189 -12.73 11.58 -13.64
CA ILE A 189 -12.72 12.30 -12.36
C ILE A 189 -14.03 12.15 -11.59
N ASP A 190 -15.16 11.97 -12.28
CA ASP A 190 -16.48 11.80 -11.64
C ASP A 190 -16.54 10.58 -10.72
N SER A 191 -15.73 9.55 -10.97
CA SER A 191 -15.62 8.40 -10.08
C SER A 191 -15.03 8.74 -8.71
N LEU A 192 -14.49 9.95 -8.54
CA LEU A 192 -13.92 10.48 -7.29
C LEU A 192 -14.83 11.53 -6.62
N ALA A 193 -16.00 11.82 -7.19
CA ALA A 193 -16.91 12.86 -6.72
C ALA A 193 -17.37 12.64 -5.27
N GLU A 194 -17.53 11.39 -4.84
CA GLU A 194 -17.92 11.05 -3.46
C GLU A 194 -16.88 11.50 -2.41
N TRP A 195 -15.61 11.63 -2.80
CA TRP A 195 -14.54 12.15 -1.94
C TRP A 195 -14.36 13.67 -2.09
N GLY A 196 -15.21 14.35 -2.86
CA GLY A 196 -15.15 15.78 -3.12
C GLY A 196 -13.94 16.22 -3.95
N ILE A 197 -13.31 15.28 -4.67
CA ILE A 197 -12.16 15.54 -5.54
C ILE A 197 -12.65 16.10 -6.87
N THR A 198 -11.99 17.17 -7.30
CA THR A 198 -12.16 17.82 -8.60
C THR A 198 -10.77 18.10 -9.19
N LEU A 199 -10.68 18.32 -10.51
CA LEU A 199 -9.39 18.52 -11.18
C LEU A 199 -8.58 19.69 -10.59
N ASP A 200 -9.24 20.76 -10.17
CA ASP A 200 -8.63 21.94 -9.56
C ASP A 200 -8.05 21.71 -8.15
N LYS A 201 -8.44 20.61 -7.49
CA LYS A 201 -7.97 20.25 -6.14
C LYS A 201 -6.83 19.24 -6.15
N MET A 202 -6.43 18.76 -7.33
CA MET A 202 -5.35 17.79 -7.44
C MET A 202 -4.02 18.41 -7.01
N ILE A 203 -3.21 17.60 -6.33
CA ILE A 203 -1.85 17.98 -5.92
C ILE A 203 -0.88 17.30 -6.88
N VAL A 204 -0.53 18.03 -7.94
CA VAL A 204 0.36 17.56 -9.02
C VAL A 204 1.51 18.53 -9.21
N SER A 205 2.72 18.00 -9.24
CA SER A 205 3.89 18.77 -9.64
C SER A 205 3.90 19.01 -11.16
N PRO A 206 4.43 20.16 -11.64
CA PRO A 206 4.63 20.42 -13.06
C PRO A 206 5.42 19.31 -13.75
N LYS A 207 5.20 19.07 -15.04
CA LYS A 207 5.98 18.07 -15.78
C LYS A 207 7.46 18.46 -15.76
N GLY A 208 8.31 17.56 -15.27
CA GLY A 208 9.76 17.76 -15.26
C GLY A 208 10.39 17.66 -16.66
N THR A 209 11.65 18.10 -16.78
CA THR A 209 12.47 17.86 -17.97
C THR A 209 12.78 16.36 -18.13
N ALA A 210 13.34 15.96 -19.27
CA ALA A 210 13.71 14.55 -19.50
C ALA A 210 14.73 14.06 -18.45
N GLU A 211 15.65 14.93 -18.03
CA GLU A 211 16.65 14.64 -17.01
C GLU A 211 16.01 14.42 -15.64
N VAL A 212 15.04 15.26 -15.26
CA VAL A 212 14.28 15.08 -14.01
C VAL A 212 13.51 13.77 -14.03
N GLN A 213 12.89 13.40 -15.15
CA GLN A 213 12.16 12.14 -15.26
C GLN A 213 13.09 10.93 -15.14
N ALA A 214 14.26 10.95 -15.78
CA ALA A 214 15.25 9.89 -15.65
C ALA A 214 15.76 9.71 -14.20
N LEU A 215 15.88 10.81 -13.45
CA LEU A 215 16.21 10.75 -12.02
C LEU A 215 15.08 10.15 -11.18
N VAL A 216 13.82 10.48 -11.46
CA VAL A 216 12.65 9.89 -10.78
C VAL A 216 12.55 8.38 -11.08
N GLU A 217 12.78 7.98 -12.34
CA GLU A 217 12.85 6.57 -12.73
C GLU A 217 13.98 5.84 -11.99
N THR A 218 15.14 6.48 -11.84
CA THR A 218 16.28 5.95 -11.07
C THR A 218 15.92 5.76 -9.60
N ALA A 219 15.23 6.72 -8.99
CA ALA A 219 14.78 6.63 -7.61
C ALA A 219 13.79 5.47 -7.38
N GLY A 220 12.94 5.15 -8.36
CA GLY A 220 11.97 4.05 -8.31
C GLY A 220 12.47 2.69 -8.78
N ARG A 221 13.72 2.60 -9.26
CA ARG A 221 14.23 1.40 -9.92
C ARG A 221 14.26 0.17 -9.02
N GLU A 222 14.70 0.32 -7.77
CA GLU A 222 14.83 -0.83 -6.86
C GLU A 222 13.47 -1.40 -6.46
N VAL A 223 12.46 -0.53 -6.29
CA VAL A 223 11.07 -0.95 -6.10
C VAL A 223 10.55 -1.69 -7.35
N SER A 224 10.77 -1.13 -8.54
CA SER A 224 10.39 -1.77 -9.81
C SER A 224 11.01 -3.16 -9.97
N ASN A 225 12.30 -3.29 -9.65
CA ASN A 225 13.03 -4.55 -9.75
C ASN A 225 12.50 -5.59 -8.77
N PHE A 226 12.21 -5.18 -7.53
CA PHE A 226 11.59 -6.05 -6.55
C PHE A 226 10.22 -6.55 -7.01
N VAL A 227 9.38 -5.64 -7.50
CA VAL A 227 8.04 -5.97 -8.00
C VAL A 227 8.13 -6.92 -9.20
N ARG A 228 9.00 -6.65 -10.18
CA ARG A 228 9.23 -7.54 -11.34
C ARG A 228 9.74 -8.92 -10.93
N ASN A 229 10.59 -8.98 -9.91
CA ASN A 229 11.12 -10.26 -9.44
C ASN A 229 10.01 -11.13 -8.83
N ARG A 230 9.08 -10.52 -8.07
CA ARG A 230 7.98 -11.22 -7.40
C ARG A 230 6.80 -11.51 -8.33
N TRP A 231 6.28 -10.50 -9.01
CA TRP A 231 5.14 -10.61 -9.93
C TRP A 231 5.66 -10.75 -11.36
N LYS A 232 5.75 -12.00 -11.82
CA LYS A 232 6.28 -12.30 -13.16
C LYS A 232 5.39 -11.66 -14.24
N GLU A 233 6.00 -10.87 -15.11
CA GLU A 233 5.32 -9.97 -16.06
C GLU A 233 4.51 -10.72 -17.14
N ASP A 234 4.78 -12.00 -17.36
CA ASP A 234 4.03 -12.92 -18.23
C ASP A 234 2.72 -13.43 -17.59
N VAL A 235 2.56 -13.28 -16.26
CA VAL A 235 1.38 -13.72 -15.50
C VAL A 235 0.64 -12.55 -14.87
N TRP A 236 1.33 -11.46 -14.52
CA TRP A 236 0.80 -10.36 -13.73
C TRP A 236 0.99 -9.00 -14.41
N GLU A 237 -0.03 -8.16 -14.29
CA GLU A 237 0.10 -6.71 -14.43
C GLU A 237 0.18 -6.10 -13.03
N THR A 238 1.09 -5.15 -12.81
CA THR A 238 1.15 -4.42 -11.53
C THR A 238 1.19 -2.91 -11.69
N ALA A 239 0.64 -2.22 -10.69
CA ALA A 239 0.86 -0.81 -10.42
C ALA A 239 1.38 -0.70 -8.98
N TRP A 240 2.59 -0.21 -8.80
CA TRP A 240 3.20 -0.05 -7.49
C TRP A 240 3.40 1.43 -7.17
N PHE A 241 3.35 1.79 -5.89
CA PHE A 241 3.56 3.16 -5.44
C PHE A 241 4.03 3.25 -3.99
N VAL A 242 4.74 4.33 -3.69
CA VAL A 242 5.16 4.75 -2.36
C VAL A 242 4.51 6.11 -2.13
N ASN A 243 3.59 6.16 -1.17
CA ASN A 243 2.87 7.40 -0.87
C ASN A 243 3.85 8.51 -0.42
N PRO A 244 3.66 9.77 -0.86
CA PRO A 244 4.39 10.89 -0.30
C PRO A 244 4.08 11.06 1.20
N PRO A 245 4.95 11.68 2.00
CA PRO A 245 4.73 11.96 3.42
C PRO A 245 3.34 12.52 3.76
N ARG A 246 2.79 13.42 2.93
CA ARG A 246 1.45 14.02 3.13
C ARG A 246 0.29 13.00 3.09
N LEU A 247 0.51 11.80 2.55
CA LEU A 247 -0.50 10.74 2.41
C LEU A 247 -0.22 9.50 3.27
N GLN A 248 0.97 9.40 3.89
CA GLN A 248 1.33 8.24 4.69
C GLN A 248 0.58 8.26 6.03
N SER A 249 -0.21 7.21 6.30
CA SER A 249 -0.83 7.04 7.62
C SER A 249 0.17 6.57 8.69
N ILE A 250 1.29 5.97 8.27
CA ILE A 250 2.29 5.33 9.15
C ILE A 250 3.69 5.76 8.67
N PRO A 251 4.09 7.02 8.90
CA PRO A 251 5.33 7.57 8.35
C PRO A 251 6.60 7.00 8.99
N SER A 252 6.49 6.38 10.17
CA SER A 252 7.62 5.78 10.88
C SER A 252 8.06 4.41 10.33
N LEU A 253 7.32 3.85 9.38
CA LEU A 253 7.60 2.55 8.78
C LEU A 253 7.51 2.66 7.27
N ALA A 254 8.61 2.36 6.57
CA ALA A 254 8.66 2.40 5.13
C ALA A 254 7.80 1.28 4.53
N HIS A 255 6.98 1.62 3.54
CA HIS A 255 6.09 0.67 2.89
C HIS A 255 5.81 1.04 1.43
N ILE A 256 5.64 -0.01 0.62
CA ILE A 256 5.29 0.07 -0.80
C ILE A 256 3.93 -0.59 -0.97
N HIS A 257 3.04 0.06 -1.70
CA HIS A 257 1.78 -0.53 -2.14
C HIS A 257 1.96 -1.14 -3.53
N VAL A 258 1.34 -2.30 -3.76
CA VAL A 258 1.31 -2.95 -5.06
C VAL A 258 -0.12 -3.41 -5.32
N PHE A 259 -0.72 -2.86 -6.38
CA PHE A 259 -1.88 -3.48 -6.99
C PHE A 259 -1.40 -4.51 -8.01
N ALA A 260 -1.84 -5.75 -7.86
CA ALA A 260 -1.46 -6.84 -8.75
C ALA A 260 -2.72 -7.49 -9.34
N ARG A 261 -2.80 -7.57 -10.67
CA ARG A 261 -3.89 -8.20 -11.39
C ARG A 261 -3.33 -9.34 -12.23
N LYS A 262 -3.86 -10.54 -12.05
CA LYS A 262 -3.46 -11.69 -12.86
C LYS A 262 -4.03 -11.56 -14.28
N ARG A 263 -3.24 -11.93 -15.29
CA ARG A 263 -3.67 -11.98 -16.68
C ARG A 263 -4.72 -13.08 -16.88
N GLY A 264 -5.66 -12.83 -17.78
CA GLY A 264 -6.74 -13.79 -18.06
C GLY A 264 -7.79 -13.91 -16.95
N SER A 265 -7.70 -13.08 -15.89
CA SER A 265 -8.79 -12.87 -14.94
C SER A 265 -9.96 -12.17 -15.64
N HIS A 266 -10.77 -12.94 -16.37
CA HIS A 266 -12.08 -12.50 -16.81
C HIS A 266 -13.05 -12.71 -15.65
N ILE A 267 -13.71 -11.64 -15.26
CA ILE A 267 -14.89 -11.71 -14.39
C ILE A 267 -15.97 -12.34 -15.28
N ASN A 268 -16.30 -13.62 -15.02
CA ASN A 268 -17.53 -14.22 -15.54
C ASN A 268 -18.74 -13.57 -14.83
#